data_AF-A0A0A7EHS8-F1
#
_entry.id   AF-A0A0A7EHS8-F1
#
_cell.length_a   1.000
_cell.length_b   1.000
_cell.length_c   1.000
_cell.angle_alpha   90.00
_cell.angle_beta   90.00
_cell.angle_gamma   90.00
#
_symmetry.space_group_name_H-M   'P 1'
#
loop_
_entity.id
_entity.type
_entity.pdbx_description
1 polymer ?
#
loop_
_entity_poly.entity_id
_entity_poly.type
_entity_poly.pdbx_seq_one_letter_code
_entity_poly.pdbx_strand_id
1 'polypeptide(L)' 'MTKFKVIPPTTTVYCKQRGEGWTLTGITDINENTSVMFGGTRYTIPAKEIIETLLPNQIEREKQKGA' A
#
# COMPACT_ATOMS: atom_id res chain seq x y z
N MET A 1 -2.46 17.28 -13.10
CA MET A 1 -3.28 16.19 -12.56
C MET A 1 -2.44 14.93 -12.57
N THR A 2 -2.03 14.44 -11.40
CA THR A 2 -1.35 13.15 -11.27
C THR A 2 -2.33 12.07 -11.68
N LYS A 3 -2.10 11.39 -12.80
CA LYS A 3 -2.97 10.31 -13.26
C LYS A 3 -2.97 9.21 -12.20
N PHE A 4 -4.13 8.90 -11.65
CA PHE A 4 -4.32 7.69 -10.85
C PHE A 4 -3.94 6.48 -11.71
N LYS A 5 -3.07 5.62 -11.17
CA LYS A 5 -2.67 4.36 -11.80
C LYS A 5 -3.29 3.23 -10.99
N VAL A 6 -3.97 2.33 -11.68
CA VAL A 6 -4.52 1.11 -11.08
C VAL A 6 -3.39 0.36 -10.36
N ILE A 7 -3.64 0.01 -9.10
CA ILE A 7 -2.72 -0.78 -8.29
C ILE A 7 -3.20 -2.23 -8.31
N PRO A 8 -2.35 -3.21 -8.67
CA PRO A 8 -2.77 -4.59 -8.70
C PRO A 8 -3.02 -5.14 -7.28
N PRO A 9 -3.79 -6.23 -7.13
CA PRO A 9 -3.83 -6.97 -5.87
C PRO A 9 -2.43 -7.49 -5.53
N THR A 10 -2.22 -7.88 -4.27
CA THR A 10 -0.94 -8.38 -3.76
C THR A 10 0.23 -7.40 -3.89
N THR A 11 -0.07 -6.10 -4.03
CA THR A 11 0.98 -5.07 -4.06
C THR A 11 1.56 -4.90 -2.66
N THR A 12 2.88 -5.06 -2.54
CA THR A 12 3.59 -4.86 -1.27
C THR A 12 3.59 -3.39 -0.87
N VAL A 13 3.34 -3.14 0.41
CA VAL A 13 3.26 -1.82 1.04
C VAL A 13 3.97 -1.85 2.38
N TYR A 14 4.36 -0.67 2.90
CA TYR A 14 5.04 -0.59 4.19
C TYR A 14 4.37 0.39 5.14
N CYS A 15 4.01 -0.11 6.32
CA CYS A 15 3.54 0.70 7.43
C CYS A 15 4.64 0.78 8.49
N LYS A 16 5.09 1.99 8.86
CA LYS A 16 6.14 2.17 9.88
C LYS A 16 5.80 1.52 11.23
N GLN A 17 4.51 1.44 11.56
CA GLN A 17 4.03 0.86 12.82
C GLN A 17 3.76 -0.65 12.74
N ARG A 18 3.36 -1.16 11.56
CA ARG A 18 2.88 -2.56 11.40
C ARG A 18 3.81 -3.44 10.57
N GLY A 19 4.86 -2.86 9.98
CA GLY A 19 5.80 -3.53 9.12
C GLY A 19 5.32 -3.67 7.67
N GLU A 20 5.89 -4.66 6.99
CA GLU A 20 5.56 -5.00 5.61
C GLU A 20 4.16 -5.64 5.51
N GLY A 21 3.43 -5.30 4.46
CA GLY A 21 2.11 -5.84 4.17
C GLY A 21 1.83 -5.89 2.68
N TRP A 22 0.66 -6.38 2.30
CA TRP A 22 0.23 -6.46 0.90
C TRP A 22 -1.27 -6.22 0.74
N THR A 23 -1.65 -5.60 -0.37
CA THR A 23 -3.08 -5.44 -0.72
C THR A 23 -3.71 -6.80 -1.03
N LEU A 24 -4.95 -7.02 -0.62
CA LEU A 24 -5.72 -8.23 -0.97
C LEU A 24 -6.52 -8.05 -2.26
N THR A 25 -6.87 -6.81 -2.58
CA THR A 25 -7.63 -6.41 -3.76
C THR A 25 -6.84 -5.39 -4.58
N GLY A 26 -7.14 -5.29 -5.87
CA GLY A 26 -6.65 -4.17 -6.68
C GLY A 26 -7.30 -2.87 -6.26
N ILE A 27 -6.62 -1.75 -6.49
CA ILE A 27 -7.14 -0.40 -6.29
C ILE A 27 -7.40 0.22 -7.65
N THR A 28 -8.66 0.56 -7.92
CA THR A 28 -9.13 1.17 -9.18
C THR A 28 -9.65 2.59 -9.02
N ASP A 29 -9.91 3.03 -7.79
CA ASP A 29 -10.27 4.41 -7.45
C ASP A 29 -9.53 4.86 -6.17
N ILE A 30 -9.10 6.12 -6.11
CA ILE A 30 -8.44 6.68 -4.92
C ILE A 30 -9.41 6.86 -3.73
N ASN A 31 -10.71 6.97 -4.01
CA ASN A 31 -11.74 7.21 -3.01
C ASN A 31 -12.37 5.92 -2.44
N GLU A 32 -11.97 4.75 -2.93
CA GLU A 32 -12.49 3.49 -2.41
C GLU A 32 -11.77 3.03 -1.13
N ASN A 33 -12.35 2.04 -0.45
CA ASN A 33 -11.65 1.31 0.60
C ASN A 33 -11.00 0.06 0.02
N THR A 34 -9.82 -0.29 0.51
CA THR A 34 -9.12 -1.53 0.13
C THR A 34 -8.75 -2.35 1.35
N SER A 35 -8.69 -3.65 1.14
CA SER A 35 -8.19 -4.59 2.14
C SER A 35 -6.68 -4.78 2.02
N VAL A 36 -5.97 -4.68 3.14
CA VAL A 36 -4.52 -4.89 3.24
C VAL A 36 -4.24 -5.88 4.38
N MET A 37 -3.24 -6.74 4.20
CA MET A 37 -2.73 -7.62 5.23
C MET A 37 -1.46 -7.04 5.84
N PHE A 38 -1.41 -6.95 7.16
CA PHE A 38 -0.18 -6.69 7.91
C PHE A 38 0.00 -7.77 8.97
N GLY A 39 1.12 -8.48 8.97
CA GLY A 39 1.44 -9.48 9.99
C GLY A 39 0.35 -10.53 10.22
N GLY A 40 -0.34 -10.97 9.15
CA GLY A 40 -1.43 -11.95 9.25
C GLY A 40 -2.80 -11.38 9.66
N THR A 41 -2.92 -10.09 9.90
CA THR A 41 -4.20 -9.42 10.21
C THR A 41 -4.70 -8.59 9.03
N ARG A 42 -5.98 -8.74 8.68
CA ARG A 42 -6.64 -7.96 7.63
C ARG A 42 -7.14 -6.62 8.17
N TYR A 43 -6.84 -5.55 7.45
CA TYR A 43 -7.36 -4.21 7.69
C TYR A 43 -8.10 -3.71 6.45
N THR A 44 -9.20 -3.00 6.66
CA THR A 44 -9.88 -2.24 5.62
C THR A 44 -9.55 -0.78 5.83
N ILE A 45 -8.82 -0.16 4.90
CA ILE A 45 -8.37 1.22 5.00
C ILE A 45 -8.65 1.97 3.68
N PRO A 46 -8.68 3.31 3.70
CA PRO A 46 -8.85 4.10 2.47
C PRO A 46 -7.71 3.84 1.47
N ALA A 47 -8.05 3.69 0.19
CA ALA A 47 -7.09 3.55 -0.89
C ALA A 47 -6.08 4.71 -0.94
N LYS A 48 -6.55 5.92 -0.63
CA LYS A 48 -5.73 7.12 -0.49
C LYS A 48 -4.56 6.94 0.49
N GLU A 49 -4.78 6.28 1.64
CA GLU A 49 -3.71 6.03 2.63
C GLU A 49 -2.64 5.09 2.06
N ILE A 50 -3.06 4.05 1.34
CA ILE A 50 -2.14 3.12 0.67
C ILE A 50 -1.28 3.85 -0.35
N ILE A 51 -1.88 4.71 -1.16
CA ILE A 51 -1.21 5.40 -2.26
C ILE A 51 -0.29 6.52 -1.77
N GLU A 52 -0.77 7.35 -0.84
CA GLU A 52 -0.04 8.55 -0.42
C GLU A 52 0.96 8.27 0.70
N THR A 53 0.80 7.17 1.45
CA THR A 53 1.66 6.87 2.60
C THR A 53 2.35 5.51 2.47
N LEU A 54 1.60 4.42 2.30
CA LEU A 54 2.16 3.07 2.46
C LEU A 54 3.03 2.63 1.27
N LEU A 55 2.68 3.00 0.04
CA LEU A 55 3.48 2.75 -1.15
C LEU A 55 4.79 3.58 -1.16
N PRO A 56 4.77 4.91 -0.90
CA PRO A 56 5.99 5.70 -0.75
C PRO A 56 6.94 5.15 0.31
N ASN A 57 6.41 4.75 1.46
CA ASN A 57 7.19 4.12 2.52
C ASN A 57 7.89 2.84 2.04
N GLN A 58 7.22 1.99 1.25
CA GLN A 58 7.82 0.78 0.68
C GLN A 58 8.92 1.13 -0.32
N ILE A 59 8.70 2.11 -1.18
CA ILE A 59 9.73 2.58 -2.13
C ILE A 59 10.96 3.09 -1.40
N GLU A 60 10.78 3.89 -0.34
CA GLU A 60 11.87 4.39 0.49
C GLU A 60 12.65 3.25 1.18
N ARG A 61 11.93 2.27 1.75
CA ARG A 61 12.53 1.10 2.37
C ARG A 61 13.38 0.29 1.39
N GLU A 62 12.88 0.04 0.18
CA GLU A 62 13.64 -0.72 -0.82
C GLU A 62 14.87 0.04 -1.32
N LYS A 63 14.79 1.38 -1.43
CA LYS A 63 15.97 2.22 -1.73
C LYS A 63 17.05 2.10 -0.66
N GLN A 64 16.67 2.00 0.62
CA GLN A 64 17.61 1.86 1.74
C GLN A 64 18.21 0.46 1.84
N LYS A 65 17.47 -0.59 1.42
CA LYS A 65 17.99 -1.97 1.38
C LYS A 65 18.97 -2.24 0.25
N GLY A 66 18.93 -1.44 -0.81
CA GLY A 66 19.82 -1.56 -1.97
C GLY A 66 21.11 -0.74 -1.88
N ALA A 67 21.43 -0.17 -0.72
CA ALA A 67 22.64 0.61 -0.44
C ALA A 67 23.64 -0.19 0.40
#